data_AF-W1NDD4-F1
#
_entry.id   AF-W1NDD4-F1
#
_cell.length_a   1.000
_cell.length_b   1.000
_cell.length_c   1.000
_cell.angle_alpha   90.00
_cell.angle_beta   90.00
_cell.angle_gamma   90.00
#
_symmetry.space_group_name_H-M   'P 1'
#
loop_
_entity.id
_entity.type
_entity.pdbx_description
1 polymer ?
#
loop_
_entity_poly.entity_id
_entity_poly.type
_entity_poly.pdbx_seq_one_letter_code
_entity_poly.pdbx_strand_id
1 'polypeptide(L)'
;MKSGTTYVQNVLFENRKALKKEGWLYPGKLMNQQHACYGLCGTDIYWADNEKKWRDLGREMLDEIEYHDGDIVISSEALSSLSRDGAAKFIDEIGGVDAVVVTVRSLFTTLPSAWQQYIKGGGVVSIADFFDRLDKNREDGSGMWRTYSYGKTVKIWSEFSPVKVVVIPENPTSKNQLWEDFSGVVGLPDLSDVVVNDSRSNVSLNYEAAEILRSINVEVERCKPRVSKKEVEQFRRNYLNRYIFPIAGNKRGTKTKIPEDYKRLVSQWNDQEKELLLSSADDIVGDVKDLVCYEGGELSLCHGGGGEFLSEIACQIVGGYKWKN
;
A
#
# COMPACT_ATOMS: atom_id res chain seq x y z
N MET A 1 -4.52 1.00 1.53
CA MET A 1 -3.16 0.49 1.19
C MET A 1 -3.02 0.32 -0.32
N LYS A 2 -1.80 0.44 -0.88
CA LYS A 2 -1.53 0.31 -2.34
C LYS A 2 -2.26 1.28 -3.26
N SER A 3 -2.67 2.41 -2.70
CA SER A 3 -3.32 3.52 -3.37
C SER A 3 -2.38 4.73 -3.47
N GLY A 4 -1.14 4.56 -3.93
CA GLY A 4 -0.21 5.68 -4.14
C GLY A 4 0.25 6.44 -2.88
N THR A 5 -0.23 6.07 -1.69
CA THR A 5 0.09 6.65 -0.38
C THR A 5 1.58 6.79 -0.10
N THR A 6 2.39 5.80 -0.49
CA THR A 6 3.86 5.86 -0.29
C THR A 6 4.50 7.03 -1.04
N TYR A 7 4.01 7.37 -2.23
CA TYR A 7 4.52 8.52 -2.99
C TYR A 7 4.19 9.83 -2.26
N VAL A 8 2.92 10.02 -1.88
CA VAL A 8 2.47 11.19 -1.10
C VAL A 8 3.25 11.32 0.22
N GLN A 9 3.41 10.22 0.94
CA GLN A 9 4.15 10.17 2.20
C GLN A 9 5.62 10.55 2.03
N ASN A 10 6.27 10.10 0.95
CA ASN A 10 7.64 10.51 0.65
C ASN A 10 7.71 12.01 0.36
N VAL A 11 6.78 12.55 -0.43
CA VAL A 11 6.75 13.99 -0.72
C VAL A 11 6.55 14.79 0.59
N LEU A 12 5.58 14.42 1.43
CA LEU A 12 5.37 15.04 2.75
C LEU A 12 6.62 14.94 3.62
N PHE A 13 7.28 13.77 3.63
CA PHE A 13 8.48 13.51 4.42
C PHE A 13 9.66 14.41 4.02
N GLU A 14 10.00 14.42 2.73
CA GLU A 14 11.12 15.20 2.20
C GLU A 14 10.89 16.72 2.36
N ASN A 15 9.63 17.16 2.35
CA ASN A 15 9.26 18.57 2.43
C ASN A 15 8.81 19.06 3.82
N ARG A 16 8.99 18.28 4.89
CA ARG A 16 8.62 18.66 6.28
C ARG A 16 9.07 20.05 6.70
N LYS A 17 10.31 20.40 6.36
CA LYS A 17 10.88 21.72 6.74
C LYS A 17 10.23 22.85 5.98
N ALA A 18 9.83 22.62 4.73
CA ALA A 18 9.12 23.60 3.92
C ALA A 18 7.69 23.76 4.45
N LEU A 19 6.97 22.65 4.67
CA LEU A 19 5.64 22.63 5.30
C LEU A 19 5.63 23.40 6.63
N LYS A 20 6.61 23.14 7.51
CA LYS A 20 6.70 23.82 8.82
C LYS A 20 6.90 25.34 8.71
N LYS A 21 7.58 25.83 7.67
CA LYS A 21 7.73 27.29 7.45
C LYS A 21 6.41 27.94 7.05
N GLU A 22 5.55 27.20 6.38
CA GLU A 22 4.21 27.62 5.97
C GLU A 22 3.14 27.32 7.03
N GLY A 23 3.54 26.96 8.26
CA GLY A 23 2.61 26.70 9.37
C GLY A 23 2.06 25.27 9.43
N TRP A 24 2.48 24.37 8.55
CA TRP A 24 2.03 22.97 8.51
C TRP A 24 2.97 22.01 9.26
N LEU A 25 2.41 21.13 10.08
CA LEU A 25 3.13 20.06 10.76
C LEU A 25 2.87 18.70 10.10
N TYR A 26 3.95 17.97 9.82
CA TYR A 26 3.92 16.55 9.49
C TYR A 26 4.72 15.80 10.57
N PRO A 27 4.06 15.27 11.63
CA PRO A 27 4.71 15.00 12.91
C PRO A 27 5.62 13.76 12.90
N GLY A 28 6.52 13.71 13.88
CA GLY A 28 7.45 12.61 14.09
C GLY A 28 8.66 12.63 13.16
N LYS A 29 9.47 11.57 13.22
CA LYS A 29 10.80 11.50 12.54
C LYS A 29 10.90 10.44 11.44
N LEU A 30 9.95 9.52 11.37
CA LEU A 30 9.90 8.45 10.38
C LEU A 30 9.15 8.90 9.13
N MET A 31 9.30 8.21 8.00
CA MET A 31 8.64 8.51 6.71
C MET A 31 7.14 8.87 6.82
N ASN A 32 6.42 8.21 7.72
CA ASN A 32 4.99 8.41 7.97
C ASN A 32 4.63 8.06 9.42
N GLN A 33 3.37 8.29 9.81
CA GLN A 33 2.88 8.09 11.18
C GLN A 33 2.38 6.67 11.45
N GLN A 34 2.67 5.70 10.56
CA GLN A 34 2.22 4.32 10.67
C GLN A 34 2.49 3.69 12.04
N HIS A 35 3.73 3.80 12.53
CA HIS A 35 4.12 3.21 13.81
C HIS A 35 3.56 3.95 15.02
N ALA A 36 3.31 5.27 14.90
CA ALA A 36 2.62 6.03 15.93
C ALA A 36 1.16 5.54 16.03
N CYS A 37 0.48 5.36 14.91
CA CYS A 37 -0.86 4.76 14.86
C CYS A 37 -0.92 3.34 15.44
N TYR A 38 0.15 2.53 15.34
CA TYR A 38 0.22 1.24 16.04
C TYR A 38 0.19 1.42 17.56
N GLY A 39 0.88 2.43 18.08
CA GLY A 39 0.87 2.77 19.51
C GLY A 39 -0.48 3.27 20.02
N LEU A 40 -1.17 4.06 19.20
CA LEU A 40 -2.46 4.69 19.52
C LEU A 40 -3.63 3.70 19.39
N CYS A 41 -3.70 2.98 18.26
CA CYS A 41 -4.85 2.12 17.94
C CYS A 41 -4.65 0.65 18.37
N GLY A 42 -3.41 0.21 18.60
CA GLY A 42 -3.10 -1.11 19.13
C GLY A 42 -3.72 -2.26 18.32
N THR A 43 -4.44 -3.13 19.01
CA THR A 43 -4.97 -4.39 18.45
C THR A 43 -6.10 -4.21 17.43
N ASP A 44 -6.67 -3.02 17.28
CA ASP A 44 -7.63 -2.79 16.19
C ASP A 44 -6.96 -2.87 14.81
N ILE A 45 -5.65 -2.61 14.77
CA ILE A 45 -4.81 -2.86 13.61
C ILE A 45 -4.34 -4.32 13.72
N TYR A 46 -4.95 -5.22 12.94
CA TYR A 46 -4.78 -6.68 13.12
C TYR A 46 -3.34 -7.19 12.97
N TRP A 47 -2.44 -6.41 12.36
CA TRP A 47 -1.04 -6.75 12.18
C TRP A 47 -0.08 -5.98 13.10
N ALA A 48 -0.59 -5.01 13.87
CA ALA A 48 0.22 -4.25 14.81
C ALA A 48 0.52 -5.09 16.04
N ASP A 49 1.77 -5.02 16.49
CA ASP A 49 2.19 -5.53 17.79
C ASP A 49 2.09 -4.42 18.85
N ASN A 50 1.91 -4.81 20.11
CA ASN A 50 1.79 -3.87 21.23
C ASN A 50 3.17 -3.60 21.88
N GLU A 51 4.16 -3.26 21.06
CA GLU A 51 5.52 -2.99 21.55
C GLU A 51 5.63 -1.60 22.18
N LYS A 52 6.42 -1.48 23.27
CA LYS A 52 6.57 -0.21 24.01
C LYS A 52 7.00 0.95 23.12
N LYS A 53 7.94 0.71 22.20
CA LYS A 53 8.45 1.75 21.29
C LYS A 53 7.35 2.38 20.41
N TRP A 54 6.29 1.65 20.06
CA TRP A 54 5.20 2.20 19.25
C TRP A 54 4.31 3.10 20.08
N ARG A 55 4.04 2.72 21.33
CA ARG A 55 3.35 3.60 22.29
C ARG A 55 4.16 4.87 22.60
N ASP A 56 5.49 4.75 22.67
CA ASP A 56 6.36 5.92 22.82
C ASP A 56 6.24 6.85 21.60
N LEU A 57 6.30 6.33 20.36
CA LEU A 57 6.09 7.13 19.14
C LEU A 57 4.68 7.75 19.06
N GLY A 58 3.66 7.03 19.51
CA GLY A 58 2.28 7.55 19.60
C GLY A 58 2.21 8.77 20.51
N ARG A 59 2.80 8.69 21.71
CA ARG A 59 2.85 9.82 22.65
C ARG A 59 3.66 10.99 22.12
N GLU A 60 4.82 10.74 21.54
CA GLU A 60 5.63 11.80 20.91
C GLU A 60 4.83 12.53 19.81
N MET A 61 4.03 11.81 19.03
CA MET A 61 3.17 12.42 18.01
C MET A 61 2.06 13.27 18.63
N LEU A 62 1.41 12.80 19.69
CA LEU A 62 0.38 13.56 20.41
C LEU A 62 0.96 14.85 21.03
N ASP A 63 2.15 14.78 21.64
CA ASP A 63 2.83 15.96 22.15
C ASP A 63 3.11 16.96 21.01
N GLU A 64 3.64 16.50 19.87
CA GLU A 64 3.89 17.38 18.71
C GLU A 64 2.60 18.05 18.18
N ILE A 65 1.47 17.33 18.22
CA ILE A 65 0.15 17.86 17.83
C ILE A 65 -0.31 18.94 18.81
N GLU A 66 -0.22 18.67 20.12
CA GLU A 66 -0.67 19.60 21.17
C GLU A 66 0.12 20.92 21.16
N TYR A 67 1.43 20.88 20.85
CA TYR A 67 2.31 22.06 20.87
C TYR A 67 2.34 22.86 19.56
N HIS A 68 1.51 22.54 18.55
CA HIS A 68 1.52 23.21 17.26
C HIS A 68 0.21 23.94 17.00
N ASP A 69 0.28 25.27 16.82
CA ASP A 69 -0.88 26.15 16.64
C ASP A 69 -1.40 26.24 15.18
N GLY A 70 -0.85 25.44 14.26
CA GLY A 70 -1.18 25.49 12.83
C GLY A 70 -1.76 24.18 12.27
N ASP A 71 -1.81 24.08 10.95
CA ASP A 71 -2.38 22.91 10.28
C ASP A 71 -1.51 21.66 10.46
N ILE A 72 -2.13 20.48 10.54
CA ILE A 72 -1.45 19.20 10.78
C ILE A 72 -1.90 18.18 9.73
N VAL A 73 -0.94 17.50 9.10
CA VAL A 73 -1.21 16.30 8.29
C VAL A 73 -0.68 15.08 9.00
N ILE A 74 -1.57 14.09 9.21
CA ILE A 74 -1.19 12.75 9.65
C ILE A 74 -1.47 11.80 8.49
N SER A 75 -0.52 10.92 8.17
CA SER A 75 -0.70 9.93 7.12
C SER A 75 -0.23 8.55 7.57
N SER A 76 -1.14 7.59 7.51
CA SER A 76 -0.88 6.19 7.81
C SER A 76 -1.83 5.29 7.02
N GLU A 77 -1.30 4.19 6.49
CA GLU A 77 -2.12 3.15 5.86
C GLU A 77 -2.89 2.34 6.90
N ALA A 78 -2.42 2.29 8.15
CA ALA A 78 -3.09 1.56 9.23
C ALA A 78 -4.46 2.17 9.56
N LEU A 79 -4.61 3.49 9.43
CA LEU A 79 -5.88 4.19 9.59
C LEU A 79 -6.96 3.69 8.62
N SER A 80 -6.56 3.22 7.42
CA SER A 80 -7.52 2.66 6.46
C SER A 80 -8.15 1.35 6.91
N SER A 81 -7.52 0.65 7.86
CA SER A 81 -7.98 -0.65 8.35
C SER A 81 -8.78 -0.57 9.64
N LEU A 82 -8.92 0.61 10.26
CA LEU A 82 -9.59 0.74 11.55
C LEU A 82 -11.06 0.35 11.49
N SER A 83 -11.56 -0.18 12.60
CA SER A 83 -12.97 -0.39 12.83
C SER A 83 -13.60 0.94 13.19
N ARG A 84 -14.93 0.98 13.29
CA ARG A 84 -15.63 2.16 13.78
C ARG A 84 -15.12 2.58 15.16
N ASP A 85 -14.95 1.64 16.08
CA ASP A 85 -14.48 1.91 17.44
C ASP A 85 -13.01 2.33 17.45
N GLY A 86 -12.18 1.74 16.58
CA GLY A 86 -10.79 2.16 16.41
C GLY A 86 -10.65 3.57 15.85
N ALA A 87 -11.47 3.94 14.87
CA ALA A 87 -11.53 5.29 14.32
C ALA A 87 -12.00 6.30 15.38
N ALA A 88 -13.07 5.98 16.12
CA ALA A 88 -13.56 6.79 17.23
C ALA A 88 -12.47 7.03 18.29
N LYS A 89 -11.77 5.97 18.71
CA LYS A 89 -10.66 6.05 19.66
C LYS A 89 -9.52 6.92 19.14
N PHE A 90 -9.14 6.74 17.88
CA PHE A 90 -8.08 7.53 17.26
C PHE A 90 -8.44 9.02 17.25
N ILE A 91 -9.67 9.37 16.84
CA ILE A 91 -10.18 10.74 16.84
C ILE A 91 -10.16 11.35 18.25
N ASP A 92 -10.61 10.60 19.25
CA ASP A 92 -10.59 11.02 20.67
C ASP A 92 -9.17 11.30 21.15
N GLU A 93 -8.20 10.43 20.81
CA GLU A 93 -6.80 10.59 21.21
C GLU A 93 -6.13 11.81 20.57
N ILE A 94 -6.46 12.16 19.32
CA ILE A 94 -5.87 13.31 18.61
C ILE A 94 -6.65 14.62 18.80
N GLY A 95 -7.82 14.58 19.44
CA GLY A 95 -8.64 15.77 19.73
C GLY A 95 -9.52 16.27 18.58
N GLY A 96 -9.79 15.44 17.57
CA GLY A 96 -10.58 15.80 16.39
C GLY A 96 -9.79 15.88 15.08
N VAL A 97 -10.50 15.89 13.94
CA VAL A 97 -9.92 16.15 12.61
C VAL A 97 -10.89 16.95 11.74
N ASP A 98 -10.38 17.91 10.98
CA ASP A 98 -11.18 18.74 10.08
C ASP A 98 -11.65 18.00 8.83
N ALA A 99 -10.83 17.08 8.32
CA ALA A 99 -11.16 16.23 7.19
C ALA A 99 -10.31 14.96 7.17
N VAL A 100 -10.83 13.90 6.54
CA VAL A 100 -10.11 12.68 6.23
C VAL A 100 -9.92 12.59 4.72
N VAL A 101 -8.68 12.37 4.26
CA VAL A 101 -8.39 12.18 2.84
C VAL A 101 -8.07 10.71 2.55
N VAL A 102 -8.85 10.10 1.66
CA VAL A 102 -8.68 8.71 1.25
C VAL A 102 -8.25 8.65 -0.21
N THR A 103 -7.06 8.11 -0.46
CA THR A 103 -6.62 7.78 -1.82
C THR A 103 -7.14 6.40 -2.21
N VAL A 104 -7.73 6.28 -3.39
CA VAL A 104 -8.40 5.05 -3.84
C VAL A 104 -7.88 4.60 -5.19
N ARG A 105 -7.73 3.28 -5.33
CA ARG A 105 -7.49 2.59 -6.61
C ARG A 105 -8.46 1.44 -6.73
N SER A 106 -8.85 1.13 -7.96
CA SER A 106 -9.66 -0.04 -8.28
C SER A 106 -9.14 -1.31 -7.60
N LEU A 107 -10.03 -2.16 -7.09
CA LEU A 107 -9.65 -3.47 -6.55
C LEU A 107 -8.95 -4.34 -7.62
N PHE A 108 -9.25 -4.10 -8.91
CA PHE A 108 -8.61 -4.79 -10.02
C PHE A 108 -7.09 -4.60 -10.07
N THR A 109 -6.61 -3.45 -9.59
CA THR A 109 -5.18 -3.13 -9.51
C THR A 109 -4.62 -3.38 -8.11
N THR A 110 -5.41 -3.09 -7.08
CA THR A 110 -4.99 -3.16 -5.68
C THR A 110 -4.77 -4.60 -5.21
N LEU A 111 -5.67 -5.53 -5.51
CA LEU A 111 -5.60 -6.91 -4.99
C LEU A 111 -4.44 -7.74 -5.58
N PRO A 112 -4.13 -7.69 -6.89
CA PRO A 112 -2.92 -8.32 -7.41
C PRO A 112 -1.64 -7.78 -6.77
N SER A 113 -1.56 -6.46 -6.56
CA SER A 113 -0.44 -5.81 -5.88
C SER A 113 -0.34 -6.23 -4.41
N ALA A 114 -1.47 -6.41 -3.74
CA ALA A 114 -1.55 -6.93 -2.38
C ALA A 114 -0.94 -8.34 -2.27
N TRP A 115 -1.31 -9.25 -3.17
CA TRP A 115 -0.70 -10.58 -3.22
C TRP A 115 0.81 -10.51 -3.41
N GLN A 116 1.31 -9.67 -4.32
CA GLN A 116 2.75 -9.50 -4.50
C GLN A 116 3.46 -9.00 -3.24
N GLN A 117 2.84 -8.10 -2.47
CA GLN A 117 3.42 -7.68 -1.18
C GLN A 117 3.40 -8.80 -0.16
N TYR A 118 2.31 -9.55 -0.09
CA TYR A 118 2.22 -10.71 0.78
C TYR A 118 3.38 -11.68 0.48
N ILE A 119 3.67 -11.96 -0.80
CA ILE A 119 4.82 -12.77 -1.20
C ILE A 119 6.16 -12.11 -0.85
N LYS A 120 6.34 -10.81 -1.09
CA LYS A 120 7.55 -10.05 -0.66
C LYS A 120 7.79 -10.16 0.85
N GLY A 121 6.71 -10.18 1.63
CA GLY A 121 6.71 -10.35 3.09
C GLY A 121 7.03 -11.76 3.57
N GLY A 122 7.21 -12.73 2.67
CA GLY A 122 7.44 -14.14 3.03
C GLY A 122 6.21 -15.03 2.89
N GLY A 123 5.12 -14.53 2.29
CA GLY A 123 3.93 -15.30 2.01
C GLY A 123 4.18 -16.48 1.07
N VAL A 124 3.43 -17.56 1.29
CA VAL A 124 3.64 -18.86 0.60
C VAL A 124 2.46 -19.29 -0.26
N VAL A 125 1.29 -18.68 -0.07
CA VAL A 125 0.07 -19.10 -0.76
C VAL A 125 0.01 -18.65 -2.21
N SER A 126 -0.59 -19.50 -3.04
CA SER A 126 -0.86 -19.18 -4.44
C SER A 126 -1.78 -17.96 -4.55
N ILE A 127 -1.84 -17.36 -5.72
CA ILE A 127 -2.76 -16.24 -5.96
C ILE A 127 -4.21 -16.68 -5.77
N ALA A 128 -4.63 -17.86 -6.22
CA ALA A 128 -6.00 -18.36 -6.04
C ALA A 128 -6.35 -18.49 -4.55
N ASP A 129 -5.51 -19.20 -3.77
CA ASP A 129 -5.71 -19.36 -2.33
C ASP A 129 -5.72 -18.02 -1.57
N PHE A 130 -5.00 -17.02 -2.09
CA PHE A 130 -5.02 -15.67 -1.53
C PHE A 130 -6.38 -14.99 -1.74
N PHE A 131 -7.00 -15.14 -2.91
CA PHE A 131 -8.35 -14.62 -3.16
C PHE A 131 -9.41 -15.38 -2.35
N ASP A 132 -9.28 -16.71 -2.16
CA ASP A 132 -10.16 -17.46 -1.25
C ASP A 132 -10.09 -16.95 0.20
N ARG A 133 -8.89 -16.59 0.66
CA ARG A 133 -8.71 -15.99 1.99
C ARG A 133 -9.34 -14.60 2.08
N LEU A 134 -9.21 -13.80 1.02
CA LEU A 134 -9.83 -12.48 0.96
C LEU A 134 -11.36 -12.57 0.98
N ASP A 135 -11.95 -13.54 0.27
CA ASP A 135 -13.39 -13.76 0.26
C ASP A 135 -13.91 -14.08 1.67
N LYS A 136 -13.28 -15.03 2.35
CA LYS A 136 -13.61 -15.37 3.75
C LYS A 136 -13.46 -14.17 4.69
N ASN A 137 -12.33 -13.46 4.61
CA ASN A 137 -12.09 -12.25 5.40
C ASN A 137 -13.14 -11.16 5.13
N ARG A 138 -13.63 -11.08 3.89
CA ARG A 138 -14.66 -10.13 3.50
C ARG A 138 -16.01 -10.47 4.11
N GLU A 139 -16.43 -11.73 4.07
CA GLU A 139 -17.65 -12.21 4.72
C GLU A 139 -17.65 -11.89 6.22
N ASP A 140 -16.50 -12.11 6.88
CA ASP A 140 -16.31 -11.81 8.30
C ASP A 140 -16.07 -10.32 8.60
N GLY A 141 -15.85 -9.49 7.58
CA GLY A 141 -15.46 -8.09 7.72
C GLY A 141 -14.14 -7.89 8.47
N SER A 142 -13.20 -8.83 8.37
CA SER A 142 -12.02 -8.96 9.22
C SER A 142 -10.73 -9.08 8.42
N GLY A 143 -9.60 -9.24 9.13
CA GLY A 143 -8.31 -9.59 8.55
C GLY A 143 -7.87 -8.64 7.43
N MET A 144 -7.29 -9.22 6.38
CA MET A 144 -6.65 -8.45 5.32
C MET A 144 -7.64 -7.66 4.47
N TRP A 145 -8.90 -8.09 4.41
CA TRP A 145 -9.95 -7.39 3.66
C TRP A 145 -10.15 -5.95 4.14
N ARG A 146 -10.11 -5.71 5.46
CA ARG A 146 -10.26 -4.36 6.05
C ARG A 146 -9.32 -3.33 5.43
N THR A 147 -8.13 -3.77 5.02
CA THR A 147 -7.08 -2.91 4.44
C THR A 147 -7.37 -2.47 2.99
N TYR A 148 -8.28 -3.17 2.31
CA TYR A 148 -8.63 -2.94 0.90
C TYR A 148 -10.09 -2.51 0.69
N SER A 149 -10.94 -2.61 1.70
CA SER A 149 -12.35 -2.19 1.65
C SER A 149 -12.51 -0.66 1.68
N TYR A 150 -12.10 0.00 0.60
CA TYR A 150 -12.04 1.46 0.53
C TYR A 150 -13.39 2.16 0.76
N GLY A 151 -14.49 1.57 0.29
CA GLY A 151 -15.83 2.12 0.47
C GLY A 151 -16.29 2.00 1.91
N LYS A 152 -16.01 0.85 2.54
CA LYS A 152 -16.25 0.66 3.97
C LYS A 152 -15.40 1.62 4.82
N THR A 153 -14.14 1.84 4.46
CA THR A 153 -13.26 2.81 5.11
C THR A 153 -13.86 4.22 5.01
N VAL A 154 -14.23 4.69 3.82
CA VAL A 154 -14.86 6.01 3.62
C VAL A 154 -16.11 6.14 4.47
N LYS A 155 -17.00 5.13 4.44
CA LYS A 155 -18.22 5.12 5.26
C LYS A 155 -17.93 5.24 6.75
N ILE A 156 -16.98 4.49 7.28
CA ILE A 156 -16.62 4.57 8.72
C ILE A 156 -16.14 5.98 9.08
N TRP A 157 -15.22 6.54 8.29
CA TRP A 157 -14.64 7.85 8.60
C TRP A 157 -15.64 9.01 8.43
N SER A 158 -16.61 8.88 7.52
CA SER A 158 -17.69 9.86 7.32
C SER A 158 -18.59 10.04 8.54
N GLU A 159 -18.58 9.09 9.48
CA GLU A 159 -19.31 9.25 10.75
C GLU A 159 -18.64 10.24 11.71
N PHE A 160 -17.36 10.57 11.50
CA PHE A 160 -16.56 11.36 12.44
C PHE A 160 -16.07 12.69 11.85
N SER A 161 -15.88 12.78 10.53
CA SER A 161 -15.35 13.96 9.86
C SER A 161 -15.63 13.91 8.35
N PRO A 162 -15.71 15.06 7.64
CA PRO A 162 -15.83 15.07 6.19
C PRO A 162 -14.74 14.24 5.49
N VAL A 163 -15.14 13.39 4.56
CA VAL A 163 -14.22 12.52 3.81
C VAL A 163 -14.08 13.01 2.38
N LYS A 164 -12.85 13.36 2.01
CA LYS A 164 -12.47 13.70 0.65
C LYS A 164 -11.72 12.54 0.01
N VAL A 165 -12.10 12.17 -1.20
CA VAL A 165 -11.54 11.04 -1.93
C VAL A 165 -10.68 11.53 -3.09
N VAL A 166 -9.49 10.93 -3.23
CA VAL A 166 -8.63 11.10 -4.42
C VAL A 166 -8.59 9.78 -5.16
N VAL A 167 -9.25 9.71 -6.32
CA VAL A 167 -9.22 8.55 -7.21
C VAL A 167 -7.93 8.60 -8.03
N ILE A 168 -7.13 7.55 -7.95
CA ILE A 168 -5.87 7.48 -8.68
C ILE A 168 -6.13 6.90 -10.06
N PRO A 169 -5.82 7.65 -11.15
CA PRO A 169 -6.04 7.18 -12.50
C PRO A 169 -5.12 6.00 -12.84
N GLU A 170 -5.58 5.10 -13.71
CA GLU A 170 -4.73 4.05 -14.26
C GLU A 170 -3.64 4.65 -15.18
N ASN A 171 -4.01 5.67 -15.94
CA ASN A 171 -3.13 6.39 -16.86
C ASN A 171 -3.05 7.87 -16.43
N PRO A 172 -2.13 8.24 -15.52
CA PRO A 172 -2.02 9.62 -15.08
C PRO A 172 -1.53 10.52 -16.23
N THR A 173 -2.07 11.74 -16.30
CA THR A 173 -1.72 12.77 -17.29
C THR A 173 -0.34 13.39 -17.01
N SER A 174 0.11 13.33 -15.75
CA SER A 174 1.42 13.80 -15.32
C SER A 174 1.98 12.88 -14.22
N LYS A 175 3.32 12.85 -14.05
CA LYS A 175 3.94 12.10 -12.95
C LYS A 175 3.58 12.62 -11.56
N ASN A 176 3.13 13.87 -11.48
CA ASN A 176 2.81 14.57 -10.24
C ASN A 176 1.31 14.67 -10.00
N GLN A 177 0.46 14.15 -10.89
CA GLN A 177 -0.99 14.31 -10.81
C GLN A 177 -1.55 13.90 -9.44
N LEU A 178 -1.08 12.77 -8.88
CA LEU A 178 -1.49 12.34 -7.53
C LEU A 178 -1.10 13.35 -6.44
N TRP A 179 0.08 13.97 -6.55
CA TRP A 179 0.50 15.00 -5.60
C TRP A 179 -0.37 16.23 -5.75
N GLU A 180 -0.58 16.71 -6.98
CA GLU A 180 -1.39 17.88 -7.30
C GLU A 180 -2.83 17.73 -6.78
N ASP A 181 -3.47 16.60 -7.08
CA ASP A 181 -4.82 16.26 -6.61
C ASP A 181 -4.88 16.21 -5.08
N PHE A 182 -3.92 15.52 -4.44
CA PHE A 182 -3.86 15.41 -2.98
C PHE A 182 -3.62 16.77 -2.31
N SER A 183 -2.65 17.55 -2.77
CA SER A 183 -2.32 18.86 -2.19
C SER A 183 -3.49 19.83 -2.35
N GLY A 184 -4.19 19.80 -3.49
CA GLY A 184 -5.37 20.63 -3.73
C GLY A 184 -6.52 20.28 -2.78
N VAL A 185 -6.79 18.99 -2.59
CA VAL A 185 -7.86 18.49 -1.70
C VAL A 185 -7.59 18.82 -0.23
N VAL A 186 -6.34 18.68 0.20
CA VAL A 186 -5.92 19.01 1.58
C VAL A 186 -5.82 20.52 1.78
N GLY A 187 -5.56 21.30 0.73
CA GLY A 187 -5.28 22.74 0.83
C GLY A 187 -3.85 23.01 1.28
N LEU A 188 -2.90 22.14 0.91
CA LEU A 188 -1.48 22.34 1.22
C LEU A 188 -0.94 23.59 0.50
N PRO A 189 0.04 24.29 1.11
CA PRO A 189 0.69 25.43 0.48
C PRO A 189 1.42 24.97 -0.79
N ASP A 190 1.54 25.88 -1.77
CA ASP A 190 2.35 25.64 -2.94
C ASP A 190 3.83 25.56 -2.53
N LEU A 191 4.39 24.37 -2.61
CA LEU A 191 5.78 24.12 -2.30
C LEU A 191 6.58 24.33 -3.59
N SER A 192 7.07 25.54 -3.83
CA SER A 192 7.75 25.95 -5.07
C SER A 192 8.93 25.05 -5.51
N ASP A 193 9.48 24.24 -4.60
CA ASP A 193 10.60 23.31 -4.84
C ASP A 193 10.31 21.89 -4.31
N VAL A 194 9.19 21.28 -4.71
CA VAL A 194 8.87 19.90 -4.30
C VAL A 194 9.99 18.94 -4.69
N VAL A 195 10.69 18.40 -3.69
CA VAL A 195 11.64 17.30 -3.91
C VAL A 195 10.84 16.01 -4.14
N VAL A 196 10.66 15.64 -5.40
CA VAL A 196 10.08 14.35 -5.79
C VAL A 196 11.20 13.35 -6.06
N ASN A 197 11.66 12.66 -5.02
CA ASN A 197 12.66 11.61 -5.18
C ASN A 197 12.00 10.30 -5.65
N ASP A 198 11.78 10.16 -6.96
CA ASP A 198 11.21 8.97 -7.61
C ASP A 198 12.25 7.84 -7.80
N SER A 199 13.46 7.97 -7.24
CA SER A 199 14.57 7.03 -7.51
C SER A 199 14.37 5.60 -6.98
N ARG A 200 13.31 5.37 -6.20
CA ARG A 200 12.78 4.04 -5.93
C ARG A 200 11.41 3.92 -6.58
N SER A 201 11.40 3.87 -7.91
CA SER A 201 10.25 3.31 -8.62
C SER A 201 9.88 2.02 -7.90
N ASN A 202 8.66 1.96 -7.37
CA ASN A 202 8.15 0.78 -6.70
C ASN A 202 7.94 -0.27 -7.79
N VAL A 203 9.03 -0.88 -8.28
CA VAL A 203 9.00 -1.87 -9.34
C VAL A 203 8.14 -3.02 -8.82
N SER A 204 6.93 -3.10 -9.35
CA SER A 204 6.04 -4.22 -9.13
C SER A 204 6.75 -5.47 -9.63
N LEU A 205 6.59 -6.57 -8.90
CA LEU A 205 7.06 -7.84 -9.45
C LEU A 205 6.20 -8.15 -10.67
N ASN A 206 6.76 -8.80 -11.67
CA ASN A 206 5.91 -9.55 -12.58
C ASN A 206 5.49 -10.86 -11.90
N TYR A 207 4.54 -11.56 -12.50
CA TYR A 207 3.97 -12.78 -11.98
C TYR A 207 5.04 -13.87 -11.78
N GLU A 208 5.95 -14.01 -12.74
CA GLU A 208 7.03 -15.00 -12.71
C GLU A 208 7.97 -14.77 -11.52
N ALA A 209 8.41 -13.52 -11.30
CA ALA A 209 9.26 -13.19 -10.16
C ALA A 209 8.54 -13.41 -8.82
N ALA A 210 7.23 -13.12 -8.77
CA ALA A 210 6.42 -13.39 -7.59
C ALA A 210 6.33 -14.90 -7.31
N GLU A 211 6.07 -15.74 -8.31
CA GLU A 211 5.99 -17.19 -8.15
C GLU A 211 7.34 -17.84 -7.77
N ILE A 212 8.46 -17.34 -8.31
CA ILE A 212 9.79 -17.80 -7.89
C ILE A 212 10.03 -17.44 -6.42
N LEU A 213 9.73 -16.20 -6.03
CA LEU A 213 9.86 -15.78 -4.64
C LEU A 213 8.94 -16.56 -3.70
N ARG A 214 7.71 -16.86 -4.13
CA ARG A 214 6.78 -17.72 -3.39
C ARG A 214 7.36 -19.11 -3.19
N SER A 215 7.94 -19.70 -4.23
CA SER A 215 8.61 -21.01 -4.14
C SER A 215 9.78 -21.00 -3.16
N ILE A 216 10.58 -19.93 -3.17
CA ILE A 216 11.64 -19.72 -2.17
C ILE A 216 11.05 -19.64 -0.76
N ASN A 217 9.95 -18.91 -0.57
CA ASN A 217 9.31 -18.78 0.74
C ASN A 217 8.79 -20.13 1.25
N VAL A 218 8.20 -20.95 0.38
CA VAL A 218 7.76 -22.33 0.70
C VAL A 218 8.94 -23.17 1.18
N GLU A 219 10.07 -23.08 0.50
CA GLU A 219 11.30 -23.80 0.88
C GLU A 219 11.87 -23.33 2.21
N VAL A 220 11.85 -22.02 2.48
CA VAL A 220 12.26 -21.46 3.77
C VAL A 220 11.34 -21.96 4.90
N GLU A 221 10.02 -21.96 4.68
CA GLU A 221 9.05 -22.45 5.67
C GLU A 221 9.19 -23.96 5.91
N ARG A 222 9.46 -24.74 4.85
CA ARG A 222 9.69 -26.18 4.93
C ARG A 222 10.98 -26.51 5.67
N CYS A 223 12.09 -25.86 5.30
CA CYS A 223 13.41 -26.17 5.83
C CYS A 223 13.65 -25.61 7.24
N LYS A 224 12.90 -24.57 7.64
CA LYS A 224 13.02 -23.89 8.95
C LYS A 224 14.48 -23.63 9.32
N PRO A 225 15.21 -22.85 8.51
CA PRO A 225 16.63 -22.62 8.73
C PRO A 225 16.88 -22.04 10.13
N ARG A 226 17.98 -22.46 10.77
CA ARG A 226 18.38 -21.99 12.11
C ARG A 226 18.99 -20.60 12.06
N VAL A 227 18.22 -19.64 11.56
CA VAL A 227 18.58 -18.22 11.44
C VAL A 227 17.43 -17.36 11.96
N SER A 228 17.74 -16.12 12.31
CA SER A 228 16.72 -15.17 12.78
C SER A 228 15.75 -14.77 11.66
N LYS A 229 14.53 -14.33 12.02
CA LYS A 229 13.57 -13.76 11.06
C LYS A 229 14.18 -12.61 10.25
N LYS A 230 15.00 -11.78 10.91
CA LYS A 230 15.70 -10.64 10.29
C LYS A 230 16.69 -11.08 9.20
N GLU A 231 17.39 -12.20 9.40
CA GLU A 231 18.29 -12.77 8.38
C GLU A 231 17.51 -13.30 7.19
N VAL A 232 16.37 -13.98 7.40
CA VAL A 232 15.49 -14.42 6.30
C VAL A 232 14.96 -13.23 5.50
N GLU A 233 14.52 -12.17 6.18
CA GLU A 233 14.09 -10.94 5.51
C GLU A 233 15.22 -10.27 4.73
N GLN A 234 16.44 -10.24 5.30
CA GLN A 234 17.62 -9.71 4.62
C GLN A 234 17.95 -10.53 3.37
N PHE A 235 17.87 -11.85 3.44
CA PHE A 235 18.04 -12.74 2.30
C PHE A 235 17.02 -12.41 1.19
N ARG A 236 15.73 -12.29 1.51
CA ARG A 236 14.69 -11.89 0.53
C ARG A 236 14.98 -10.54 -0.11
N ARG A 237 15.32 -9.53 0.70
CA ARG A 237 15.67 -8.19 0.22
C ARG A 237 16.87 -8.25 -0.73
N ASN A 238 17.92 -8.97 -0.35
CA ASN A 238 19.12 -9.14 -1.17
C ASN A 238 18.82 -9.85 -2.48
N TYR A 239 18.02 -10.92 -2.44
CA TYR A 239 17.59 -11.65 -3.62
C TYR A 239 16.86 -10.74 -4.62
N LEU A 240 15.85 -10.02 -4.14
CA LEU A 240 15.06 -9.08 -4.96
C LEU A 240 15.94 -7.99 -5.59
N ASN A 241 16.79 -7.34 -4.78
CA ASN A 241 17.66 -6.25 -5.25
C ASN A 241 18.74 -6.74 -6.22
N ARG A 242 19.23 -7.97 -6.05
CA ARG A 242 20.33 -8.51 -6.84
C ARG A 242 19.87 -9.12 -8.16
N TYR A 243 18.75 -9.85 -8.16
CA TYR A 243 18.36 -10.73 -9.27
C TYR A 243 17.06 -10.33 -9.96
N ILE A 244 16.20 -9.54 -9.31
CA ILE A 244 14.85 -9.26 -9.83
C ILE A 244 14.71 -7.80 -10.27
N PHE A 245 14.93 -6.84 -9.37
CA PHE A 245 14.74 -5.43 -9.70
C PHE A 245 15.62 -4.90 -10.84
N PRO A 246 16.88 -5.36 -11.05
CA PRO A 246 17.69 -4.93 -12.19
C PRO A 246 17.09 -5.27 -13.57
N ILE A 247 16.23 -6.29 -13.65
CA ILE A 247 15.63 -6.77 -14.90
C ILE A 247 14.16 -6.41 -15.02
N ALA A 248 13.45 -6.28 -13.89
CA ALA A 248 12.02 -5.98 -13.86
C ALA A 248 11.67 -4.58 -14.42
N GLY A 249 12.62 -3.65 -14.47
CA GLY A 249 12.44 -2.34 -15.13
C GLY A 249 12.68 -2.34 -16.66
N ASN A 250 13.35 -3.37 -17.20
CA ASN A 250 13.83 -3.38 -18.58
C ASN A 250 13.17 -4.44 -19.47
N LYS A 251 12.51 -5.45 -18.90
CA LYS A 251 11.87 -6.54 -19.67
C LYS A 251 10.38 -6.70 -19.33
N ARG A 252 9.57 -6.96 -20.36
CA ARG A 252 8.13 -7.22 -20.26
C ARG A 252 7.89 -8.64 -19.71
N GLY A 253 7.85 -8.79 -18.39
CA GLY A 253 7.27 -9.99 -17.77
C GLY A 253 5.74 -9.93 -17.71
N THR A 254 5.08 -10.98 -17.22
CA THR A 254 3.62 -11.03 -17.14
C THR A 254 3.12 -10.15 -15.98
N LYS A 255 2.24 -9.18 -16.27
CA LYS A 255 1.57 -8.39 -15.22
C LYS A 255 0.72 -9.34 -14.37
N THR A 256 0.87 -9.30 -13.05
CA THR A 256 -0.04 -10.05 -12.17
C THR A 256 -1.45 -9.49 -12.32
N LYS A 257 -2.41 -10.37 -12.64
CA LYS A 257 -3.83 -10.05 -12.82
C LYS A 257 -4.68 -10.85 -11.82
N ILE A 258 -5.94 -10.48 -11.70
CA ILE A 258 -6.93 -11.30 -11.00
C ILE A 258 -7.14 -12.61 -11.77
N PRO A 259 -7.13 -13.78 -11.09
CA PRO A 259 -7.41 -15.04 -11.76
C PRO A 259 -8.84 -15.08 -12.34
N GLU A 260 -9.03 -15.77 -13.45
CA GLU A 260 -10.29 -15.76 -14.22
C GLU A 260 -11.52 -16.04 -13.35
N ASP A 261 -11.43 -17.08 -12.52
CA ASP A 261 -12.51 -17.55 -11.65
C ASP A 261 -12.97 -16.50 -10.64
N TYR A 262 -12.10 -15.56 -10.25
CA TYR A 262 -12.41 -14.50 -9.29
C TYR A 262 -12.84 -13.19 -9.94
N LYS A 263 -12.80 -13.05 -11.27
CA LYS A 263 -13.12 -11.77 -11.93
C LYS A 263 -14.52 -11.28 -11.63
N ARG A 264 -15.52 -12.16 -11.74
CA ARG A 264 -16.92 -11.82 -11.44
C ARG A 264 -17.08 -11.42 -9.98
N LEU A 265 -16.42 -12.15 -9.09
CA LEU A 265 -16.48 -11.92 -7.65
C LEU A 265 -15.84 -10.56 -7.28
N VAL A 266 -14.64 -10.27 -7.79
CA VAL A 266 -13.96 -8.99 -7.55
C VAL A 266 -14.73 -7.82 -8.18
N SER A 267 -15.36 -8.02 -9.34
CA SER A 267 -16.25 -6.99 -9.92
C SER A 267 -17.37 -6.64 -8.96
N GLN A 268 -18.04 -7.64 -8.39
CA GLN A 268 -19.10 -7.42 -7.40
C GLN A 268 -18.59 -6.71 -6.16
N TRP A 269 -17.43 -7.12 -5.62
CA TRP A 269 -16.81 -6.44 -4.48
C TRP A 269 -16.48 -4.99 -4.79
N ASN A 270 -15.89 -4.73 -5.95
CA ASN A 270 -15.48 -3.38 -6.36
C ASN A 270 -16.69 -2.47 -6.58
N ASP A 271 -17.78 -2.99 -7.17
CA ASP A 271 -19.01 -2.21 -7.34
C ASP A 271 -19.66 -1.87 -6.00
N GLN A 272 -19.66 -2.80 -5.05
CA GLN A 272 -20.16 -2.55 -3.68
C GLN A 272 -19.32 -1.52 -2.93
N GLU A 273 -17.99 -1.60 -3.00
CA GLU A 273 -17.10 -0.60 -2.39
C GLU A 273 -17.24 0.77 -3.07
N LYS A 274 -17.39 0.80 -4.40
CA LYS A 274 -17.63 2.03 -5.16
C LYS A 274 -18.96 2.69 -4.78
N GLU A 275 -20.04 1.93 -4.66
CA GLU A 275 -21.34 2.44 -4.24
C GLU A 275 -21.28 3.04 -2.82
N LEU A 276 -20.64 2.33 -1.88
CA LEU A 276 -20.42 2.85 -0.53
C LEU A 276 -19.64 4.16 -0.55
N LEU A 277 -18.53 4.21 -1.29
CA LEU A 277 -17.72 5.42 -1.45
C LEU A 277 -18.56 6.59 -1.98
N LEU A 278 -19.29 6.39 -3.07
CA LEU A 278 -20.11 7.44 -3.70
C LEU A 278 -21.22 7.96 -2.78
N SER A 279 -21.76 7.10 -1.92
CA SER A 279 -22.83 7.47 -0.99
C SER A 279 -22.32 8.18 0.28
N SER A 280 -21.04 8.05 0.61
CA SER A 280 -20.48 8.45 1.91
C SER A 280 -19.37 9.50 1.83
N ALA A 281 -18.77 9.74 0.65
CA ALA A 281 -17.76 10.77 0.46
C ALA A 281 -18.41 12.16 0.30
N ASP A 282 -17.81 13.17 0.92
CA ASP A 282 -18.22 14.57 0.79
C ASP A 282 -17.68 15.22 -0.48
N ASP A 283 -16.48 14.81 -0.91
CA ASP A 283 -15.84 15.31 -2.13
C ASP A 283 -15.04 14.20 -2.81
N ILE A 284 -14.97 14.23 -4.14
CA ILE A 284 -14.28 13.24 -4.96
C ILE A 284 -13.51 13.96 -6.07
N VAL A 285 -12.19 13.82 -6.05
CA VAL A 285 -11.27 14.29 -7.08
C VAL A 285 -10.75 13.11 -7.89
N GLY A 286 -10.71 13.28 -9.22
CA GLY A 286 -10.39 12.23 -10.20
C GLY A 286 -11.64 11.61 -10.85
N ASP A 287 -11.46 10.79 -11.89
CA ASP A 287 -12.57 10.15 -12.59
C ASP A 287 -12.95 8.82 -11.92
N VAL A 288 -14.17 8.74 -11.37
CA VAL A 288 -14.71 7.52 -10.76
C VAL A 288 -14.72 6.33 -11.73
N LYS A 289 -14.74 6.58 -13.06
CA LYS A 289 -14.61 5.51 -14.07
C LYS A 289 -13.28 4.76 -13.96
N ASP A 290 -12.23 5.39 -13.44
CA ASP A 290 -10.95 4.71 -13.18
C ASP A 290 -11.04 3.64 -12.10
N LEU A 291 -12.11 3.62 -11.29
CA LEU A 291 -12.39 2.53 -10.36
C LEU A 291 -12.97 1.30 -11.06
N VAL A 292 -13.48 1.44 -12.27
CA VAL A 292 -14.16 0.39 -13.06
C VAL A 292 -13.21 -0.26 -14.07
N CYS A 293 -12.03 0.32 -14.32
CA CYS A 293 -11.12 -0.11 -15.36
C CYS A 293 -10.72 -1.59 -15.22
N TYR A 294 -11.16 -2.36 -16.22
CA TYR A 294 -10.91 -3.79 -16.39
C TYR A 294 -9.97 -3.98 -17.58
N GLU A 295 -8.73 -4.41 -17.31
CA GLU A 295 -7.92 -5.14 -18.28
C GLU A 295 -7.77 -6.60 -17.83
N GLY A 296 -8.90 -7.29 -17.68
CA GLY A 296 -8.83 -8.75 -17.60
C GLY A 296 -8.24 -9.31 -18.89
N GLY A 297 -7.37 -10.28 -18.72
CA GLY A 297 -6.86 -11.16 -19.77
C GLY A 297 -6.46 -12.47 -19.11
N GLU A 298 -6.30 -13.53 -19.90
CA GLU A 298 -5.76 -14.78 -19.38
C GLU A 298 -4.43 -14.52 -18.66
N LEU A 299 -4.25 -15.09 -17.47
CA LEU A 299 -2.91 -15.42 -16.96
C LEU A 299 -2.36 -16.55 -17.84
N SER A 300 -2.16 -16.28 -19.13
CA SER A 300 -1.53 -17.24 -20.02
C SER A 300 -0.08 -17.31 -19.58
N LEU A 301 0.32 -18.45 -19.03
CA LEU A 301 1.67 -18.69 -18.51
C LEU A 301 2.77 -18.55 -19.58
N CYS A 302 2.41 -18.33 -20.86
CA CYS A 302 3.32 -18.55 -21.99
C CYS A 302 3.11 -17.66 -23.23
N HIS A 303 2.52 -16.46 -23.17
CA HIS A 303 2.53 -15.57 -24.35
C HIS A 303 3.34 -14.28 -24.14
N GLY A 304 4.45 -14.17 -24.87
CA GLY A 304 5.05 -12.92 -25.33
C GLY A 304 6.20 -12.30 -24.53
N GLY A 305 6.58 -12.82 -23.37
CA GLY A 305 7.70 -12.25 -22.60
C GLY A 305 8.13 -12.99 -21.31
N GLY A 306 7.24 -13.81 -20.73
CA GLY A 306 7.55 -14.60 -19.52
C GLY A 306 8.74 -15.55 -19.70
N GLY A 307 8.87 -16.20 -20.86
CA GLY A 307 10.00 -17.08 -21.17
C GLY A 307 11.35 -16.34 -21.22
N GLU A 308 11.40 -15.15 -21.83
CA GLU A 308 12.61 -14.33 -21.86
C GLU A 308 12.98 -13.80 -20.47
N PHE A 309 11.97 -13.44 -19.66
CA PHE A 309 12.18 -12.99 -18.29
C PHE A 309 12.73 -14.12 -17.40
N LEU A 310 12.15 -15.32 -17.48
CA LEU A 310 12.64 -16.51 -16.78
C LEU A 310 14.05 -16.90 -17.22
N SER A 311 14.34 -16.83 -18.52
CA SER A 311 15.68 -17.07 -19.06
C SER A 311 16.69 -16.07 -18.50
N GLU A 312 16.33 -14.79 -18.36
CA GLU A 312 17.21 -13.77 -17.80
C GLU A 312 17.46 -13.97 -16.31
N ILE A 313 16.43 -14.33 -15.53
CA ILE A 313 16.61 -14.71 -14.13
C ILE A 313 17.59 -15.87 -14.03
N ALA A 314 17.41 -16.92 -14.85
CA ALA A 314 18.31 -18.06 -14.88
C ALA A 314 19.74 -17.62 -15.23
N CYS A 315 19.93 -16.76 -16.24
CA CYS A 315 21.23 -16.18 -16.59
C CYS A 315 21.85 -15.38 -15.44
N GLN A 316 21.09 -14.61 -14.66
CA GLN A 316 21.63 -13.87 -13.52
C GLN A 316 21.96 -14.77 -12.34
N ILE A 317 21.17 -15.82 -12.10
CA ILE A 317 21.48 -16.82 -11.07
C ILE A 317 22.75 -17.59 -11.45
N VAL A 318 22.87 -18.05 -12.70
CA VAL A 318 24.01 -18.82 -13.22
C VAL A 318 25.25 -17.94 -13.42
N GLY A 319 25.10 -16.72 -13.95
CA GLY A 319 26.20 -15.77 -14.19
C GLY A 319 26.65 -15.02 -12.94
N GLY A 320 25.79 -14.94 -11.91
CA GLY A 320 26.15 -14.49 -10.57
C GLY A 320 27.02 -15.50 -9.82
N TYR A 321 27.01 -16.76 -10.26
CA TYR A 321 28.03 -17.74 -9.91
C TYR A 321 29.30 -17.43 -10.72
N LYS A 322 30.33 -16.90 -10.06
CA LYS A 322 31.69 -17.05 -10.59
C LYS A 322 31.98 -18.55 -10.61
N TRP A 323 31.88 -19.17 -11.79
CA TRP A 323 32.54 -20.45 -12.04
C TRP A 323 34.02 -20.18 -11.77
N LYS A 324 34.51 -20.62 -10.61
CA LYS A 324 35.94 -20.80 -10.44
C LYS A 324 36.27 -21.94 -11.40
N ASN A 325 36.83 -21.59 -12.55
CA ASN A 325 37.57 -22.55 -13.36
C ASN A 325 38.71 -23.14 -12.53
#